data_AF-A0A2N5JLR2-F1
#
_entry.id   AF-A0A2N5JLR2-F1
#
_cell.length_a   1.000
_cell.length_b   1.000
_cell.length_c   1.000
_cell.angle_alpha   90.00
_cell.angle_beta   90.00
_cell.angle_gamma   90.00
#
_symmetry.space_group_name_H-M   'P 1'
#
loop_
_entity.id
_entity.type
_entity.pdbx_description
1 polymer ?
#
loop_
_entity_poly.entity_id
_entity_poly.type
_entity_poly.pdbx_seq_one_letter_code
_entity_poly.pdbx_strand_id
1 'polypeptide(L)'
;MNITICAYDRPNYVSGPNAWLRRIAPALRQRGVTVRVLFFLTGTHDPAQCPTLTALQQDGFACVATPFPRYTEQRVRWLLQQVQFNPPDVFVSNLMLPGFYAARWIQSAGIPTVGILHSNDAFHHGVVDGFRWALLGTDTLSLPMLLTSTIVAIVWFVSGAFYFRRMEKTFADVV
;
A
#
# COMPACT_ATOMS: atom_id res chain seq x y z
N MET A 1 -11.69 -0.23 22.26
CA MET A 1 -11.49 -0.16 20.81
C MET A 1 -10.27 -0.98 20.44
N ASN A 2 -10.39 -1.88 19.47
CA ASN A 2 -9.29 -2.68 18.95
C ASN A 2 -8.92 -2.22 17.52
N ILE A 3 -7.63 -2.14 17.25
CA ILE A 3 -7.09 -1.76 15.94
C ILE A 3 -6.20 -2.89 15.45
N THR A 4 -6.38 -3.29 14.20
CA THR A 4 -5.40 -4.16 13.51
C THR A 4 -4.60 -3.32 12.52
N ILE A 5 -3.27 -3.30 12.67
CA ILE A 5 -2.35 -2.60 11.77
C ILE A 5 -1.62 -3.63 10.90
N CYS A 6 -1.71 -3.49 9.58
CA CYS A 6 -0.93 -4.27 8.63
C CYS A 6 0.40 -3.56 8.34
N ALA A 7 1.52 -4.28 8.47
CA ALA A 7 2.89 -3.77 8.30
C ALA A 7 3.79 -4.83 7.65
N TYR A 8 5.07 -4.50 7.48
CA TYR A 8 6.10 -5.43 7.01
C TYR A 8 7.38 -5.33 7.82
N ASP A 9 8.16 -6.38 7.77
CA ASP A 9 9.49 -6.40 8.34
C ASP A 9 10.42 -7.33 7.54
N ARG A 10 11.72 -7.24 7.79
CA ARG A 10 12.74 -8.11 7.19
C ARG A 10 14.01 -8.15 8.02
N PRO A 11 14.92 -9.10 7.76
CA PRO A 11 16.18 -9.19 8.49
C PRO A 11 16.95 -7.87 8.49
N ASN A 12 17.39 -7.45 9.68
CA ASN A 12 18.22 -6.25 9.91
C ASN A 12 17.62 -4.94 9.35
N TYR A 13 16.28 -4.82 9.35
CA TYR A 13 15.62 -3.68 8.73
C TYR A 13 15.18 -2.62 9.73
N VAL A 14 15.64 -1.40 9.47
CA VAL A 14 15.19 -0.18 10.17
C VAL A 14 14.67 0.78 9.11
N SER A 15 13.44 1.24 9.30
CA SER A 15 12.78 2.14 8.34
C SER A 15 11.86 3.11 9.06
N GLY A 16 11.54 4.23 8.40
CA GLY A 16 10.56 5.20 8.89
C GLY A 16 9.22 4.58 9.27
N PRO A 17 8.58 3.76 8.42
CA PRO A 17 7.32 3.09 8.72
C PRO A 17 7.36 2.22 9.97
N ASN A 18 8.48 1.53 10.20
CA ASN A 18 8.66 0.65 11.36
C ASN A 18 8.99 1.46 12.63
N ALA A 19 9.79 2.53 12.52
CA ALA A 19 10.02 3.46 13.62
C ALA A 19 8.72 4.17 14.06
N TRP A 20 7.87 4.55 13.10
CA TRP A 20 6.53 5.08 13.37
C TRP A 20 5.67 4.05 14.10
N LEU A 21 5.66 2.79 13.63
CA LEU A 21 4.90 1.71 14.25
C LEU A 21 5.33 1.45 15.71
N ARG A 22 6.64 1.45 15.99
CA ARG A 22 7.21 1.32 17.33
C ARG A 22 6.81 2.46 18.28
N ARG A 23 6.40 3.62 17.77
CA ARG A 23 5.96 4.78 18.57
C ARG A 23 4.44 4.84 18.72
N ILE A 24 3.70 4.62 17.63
CA ILE A 24 2.25 4.77 17.62
C ILE A 24 1.56 3.64 18.39
N ALA A 25 2.04 2.41 18.30
CA ALA A 25 1.39 1.28 18.97
C ALA A 25 1.40 1.44 20.52
N PRO A 26 2.52 1.82 21.17
CA PRO A 26 2.51 2.15 22.60
C PRO A 26 1.65 3.37 22.93
N ALA A 27 1.70 4.43 22.11
CA ALA A 27 0.92 5.64 22.33
C ALA A 27 -0.60 5.40 22.24
N LEU A 28 -1.04 4.46 21.40
CA LEU A 28 -2.43 4.01 21.32
C LEU A 28 -2.80 3.16 22.54
N ARG A 29 -1.93 2.24 22.95
CA ARG A 29 -2.14 1.42 24.15
C ARG A 29 -2.34 2.27 25.41
N GLN A 30 -1.54 3.32 25.58
CA GLN A 30 -1.67 4.29 26.68
C GLN A 30 -3.03 5.00 26.70
N ARG A 31 -3.72 5.09 25.55
CA ARG A 31 -5.06 5.66 25.41
C ARG A 31 -6.18 4.61 25.52
N GLY A 32 -5.88 3.40 25.99
CA GLY A 32 -6.85 2.31 26.14
C GLY A 32 -7.23 1.62 24.83
N VAL A 33 -6.45 1.80 23.76
CA VAL A 33 -6.67 1.14 22.47
C VAL A 33 -5.86 -0.16 22.41
N THR A 34 -6.54 -1.28 22.16
CA THR A 34 -5.87 -2.57 21.95
C THR A 34 -5.31 -2.61 20.54
N VAL A 35 -4.01 -2.86 20.39
CA VAL A 35 -3.34 -2.91 19.08
C VAL A 35 -2.88 -4.32 18.75
N ARG A 36 -3.32 -4.83 17.61
CA ARG A 36 -2.81 -6.03 16.95
C ARG A 36 -2.03 -5.63 15.71
N VAL A 37 -0.93 -6.30 15.41
CA VAL A 37 -0.15 -6.05 14.20
C VAL A 37 -0.04 -7.31 13.34
N LEU A 38 -0.30 -7.17 12.05
CA LEU A 38 -0.13 -8.22 11.04
C LEU A 38 1.08 -7.89 10.19
N PHE A 39 2.08 -8.78 10.20
CA PHE A 39 3.34 -8.59 9.50
C PHE A 39 3.45 -9.46 8.25
N PHE A 40 3.86 -8.85 7.14
CA PHE A 40 4.47 -9.60 6.05
C PHE A 40 5.99 -9.57 6.16
N LEU A 41 6.63 -10.75 6.14
CA LEU A 41 8.08 -10.89 6.29
C LEU A 41 8.72 -11.03 4.91
N THR A 42 9.53 -10.05 4.50
CA THR A 42 10.27 -10.12 3.23
C THR A 42 11.65 -10.72 3.46
N GLY A 43 12.09 -11.63 2.58
CA GLY A 43 13.44 -12.20 2.63
C GLY A 43 13.71 -13.17 3.79
N THR A 44 12.69 -13.55 4.57
CA THR A 44 12.82 -14.58 5.61
C THR A 44 11.48 -15.25 5.90
N HIS A 45 11.55 -16.49 6.39
CA HIS A 45 10.43 -17.22 6.98
C HIS A 45 10.49 -17.23 8.51
N ASP A 46 11.59 -16.73 9.08
CA ASP A 46 11.87 -16.74 10.51
C ASP A 46 11.53 -15.37 11.14
N PRO A 47 10.48 -15.28 11.97
CA PRO A 47 10.12 -14.05 12.65
C PRO A 47 11.21 -13.51 13.59
N ALA A 48 12.08 -14.37 14.14
CA ALA A 48 13.12 -13.95 15.07
C ALA A 48 14.14 -12.99 14.42
N GLN A 49 14.31 -13.08 13.10
CA GLN A 49 15.19 -12.21 12.33
C GLN A 49 14.60 -10.81 12.09
N CYS A 50 13.32 -10.61 12.38
CA CYS A 50 12.59 -9.38 12.07
C CYS A 50 12.56 -8.44 13.30
N PRO A 51 13.38 -7.37 13.34
CA PRO A 51 13.62 -6.62 14.56
C PRO A 51 12.39 -5.87 15.09
N THR A 52 11.54 -5.36 14.20
CA THR A 52 10.34 -4.60 14.58
C THR A 52 9.27 -5.52 15.14
N LEU A 53 9.07 -6.67 14.49
CA LEU A 53 8.17 -7.71 14.96
C LEU A 53 8.59 -8.20 16.35
N THR A 54 9.87 -8.60 16.50
CA THR A 54 10.40 -9.14 17.75
C THR A 54 10.28 -8.11 18.88
N ALA A 55 10.63 -6.85 18.63
CA ALA A 55 10.52 -5.80 19.64
C ALA A 55 9.07 -5.54 20.08
N LEU A 56 8.10 -5.58 19.16
CA LEU A 56 6.69 -5.42 19.52
C LEU A 56 6.15 -6.62 20.31
N GLN A 57 6.58 -7.84 19.97
CA GLN A 57 6.22 -9.03 20.75
C GLN A 57 6.79 -8.98 22.17
N GLN A 58 8.05 -8.54 22.32
CA GLN A 58 8.67 -8.32 23.64
C GLN A 58 7.93 -7.28 24.48
N ASP A 59 7.41 -6.23 23.83
CA ASP A 59 6.55 -5.23 24.48
C ASP A 59 5.12 -5.72 24.74
N GLY A 60 4.81 -6.99 24.46
CA GLY A 60 3.51 -7.61 24.71
C GLY A 60 2.42 -7.25 23.70
N PHE A 61 2.75 -6.76 22.50
CA PHE A 61 1.76 -6.60 21.44
C PHE A 61 1.42 -7.93 20.78
N ALA A 62 0.15 -8.11 20.43
CA ALA A 62 -0.28 -9.24 19.61
C ALA A 62 0.22 -9.04 18.17
N CYS A 63 1.24 -9.80 17.78
CA CYS A 63 1.80 -9.79 16.43
C CYS A 63 1.60 -11.14 15.75
N VAL A 64 1.00 -11.15 14.57
CA VAL A 64 0.88 -12.33 13.71
C VAL A 64 1.65 -12.05 12.43
N ALA A 65 2.44 -13.01 11.97
CA ALA A 65 3.28 -12.83 10.80
C ALA A 65 3.08 -13.94 9.77
N THR A 66 3.38 -13.60 8.52
CA THR A 66 3.43 -14.54 7.42
C THR A 66 4.59 -14.17 6.48
N PRO A 67 5.25 -15.14 5.84
CA PRO A 67 6.18 -14.85 4.75
C PRO A 67 5.49 -14.03 3.66
N PHE A 68 6.23 -13.21 2.92
CA PHE A 68 5.68 -12.35 1.86
C PHE A 68 5.43 -13.18 0.58
N PRO A 69 4.21 -13.69 0.32
CA PRO A 69 3.94 -14.58 -0.81
C PRO A 69 4.07 -13.81 -2.12
N ARG A 70 4.33 -14.48 -3.25
CA ARG A 70 4.63 -13.82 -4.53
C ARG A 70 3.48 -12.94 -5.04
N TYR A 71 2.24 -13.39 -4.91
CA TYR A 71 1.08 -12.73 -5.51
C TYR A 71 0.33 -11.86 -4.50
N THR A 72 -0.07 -10.65 -4.94
CA THR A 72 -0.87 -9.73 -4.11
C THR A 72 -2.18 -10.36 -3.66
N GLU A 73 -2.82 -11.18 -4.51
CA GLU A 73 -4.05 -11.89 -4.16
C GLU A 73 -3.88 -12.78 -2.91
N GLN A 74 -2.77 -13.51 -2.83
CA GLN A 74 -2.49 -14.37 -1.66
C GLN A 74 -2.32 -13.55 -0.39
N ARG A 75 -1.70 -12.38 -0.49
CA ARG A 75 -1.55 -11.43 0.63
C ARG A 75 -2.90 -10.87 1.08
N VAL A 76 -3.74 -10.47 0.12
CA VAL A 76 -5.09 -9.97 0.40
C VAL A 76 -5.93 -11.07 1.07
N ARG A 77 -5.93 -12.30 0.53
CA ARG A 77 -6.64 -13.43 1.12
C ARG A 77 -6.19 -13.70 2.57
N TRP A 78 -4.88 -13.68 2.82
CA TRP A 78 -4.37 -13.85 4.17
C TRP A 78 -4.84 -12.74 5.12
N LEU A 79 -4.81 -11.46 4.69
CA LEU A 79 -5.34 -10.36 5.49
C LEU A 79 -6.82 -10.53 5.80
N LEU A 80 -7.63 -10.87 4.79
CA LEU A 80 -9.07 -11.09 4.97
C LEU A 80 -9.34 -12.24 5.94
N GLN A 81 -8.56 -13.33 5.88
CA GLN A 81 -8.64 -14.43 6.85
C GLN A 81 -8.31 -13.96 8.28
N GLN A 82 -7.25 -13.16 8.45
CA GLN A 82 -6.87 -12.64 9.77
C GLN A 82 -7.90 -11.66 10.34
N VAL A 83 -8.51 -10.83 9.48
CA VAL A 83 -9.59 -9.90 9.85
C VAL A 83 -10.87 -10.66 10.16
N GLN A 84 -11.22 -11.68 9.39
CA GLN A 84 -12.39 -12.52 9.66
C GLN A 84 -12.25 -13.29 10.98
N PHE A 85 -11.05 -13.83 11.25
CA PHE A 85 -10.78 -14.59 12.48
C PHE A 85 -10.83 -13.72 13.75
N ASN A 86 -10.33 -12.48 13.65
CA ASN A 86 -10.36 -11.51 14.76
C ASN A 86 -10.66 -10.11 14.19
N PRO A 87 -11.95 -9.76 14.08
CA PRO A 87 -12.38 -8.50 13.48
C PRO A 87 -11.97 -7.28 14.33
N PRO A 88 -11.28 -6.29 13.74
CA PRO A 88 -10.99 -5.03 14.41
C PRO A 88 -12.14 -4.01 14.25
N ASP A 89 -12.19 -3.03 15.15
CA ASP A 89 -13.03 -1.83 15.05
C ASP A 89 -12.48 -0.89 13.97
N VAL A 90 -11.15 -0.87 13.78
CA VAL A 90 -10.47 -0.14 12.70
C VAL A 90 -9.34 -0.98 12.13
N PHE A 91 -9.28 -1.11 10.81
CA PHE A 91 -8.15 -1.71 10.11
C PHE A 91 -7.22 -0.63 9.54
N VAL A 92 -5.92 -0.74 9.79
CA VAL A 92 -4.93 0.25 9.33
C VAL A 92 -3.95 -0.43 8.37
N SER A 93 -3.78 0.14 7.19
CA SER A 93 -2.75 -0.25 6.23
C SER A 93 -1.54 0.67 6.36
N ASN A 94 -0.46 0.23 7.01
CA ASN A 94 0.77 1.01 7.19
C ASN A 94 1.75 0.76 6.03
N LEU A 95 1.72 1.62 5.01
CA LEU A 95 2.54 1.52 3.80
C LEU A 95 2.52 0.12 3.17
N MET A 96 1.37 -0.55 3.18
CA MET A 96 1.25 -1.94 2.73
C MET A 96 0.19 -2.09 1.64
N LEU A 97 0.63 -2.17 0.39
CA LEU A 97 -0.27 -2.23 -0.78
C LEU A 97 -1.38 -3.29 -0.67
N PRO A 98 -1.10 -4.53 -0.22
CA PRO A 98 -2.16 -5.52 0.04
C PRO A 98 -3.24 -5.06 1.01
N GLY A 99 -2.90 -4.27 2.02
CA GLY A 99 -3.88 -3.70 2.97
C GLY A 99 -4.79 -2.67 2.31
N PHE A 100 -4.28 -1.88 1.36
CA PHE A 100 -5.10 -0.97 0.57
C PHE A 100 -6.07 -1.73 -0.36
N TYR A 101 -5.63 -2.82 -0.99
CA TYR A 101 -6.52 -3.66 -1.78
C TYR A 101 -7.59 -4.36 -0.92
N ALA A 102 -7.19 -4.90 0.23
CA ALA A 102 -8.10 -5.55 1.16
C ALA A 102 -9.19 -4.60 1.69
N ALA A 103 -8.91 -3.29 1.72
CA ALA A 103 -9.81 -2.28 2.27
C ALA A 103 -11.21 -2.31 1.66
N ARG A 104 -11.35 -2.56 0.35
CA ARG A 104 -12.66 -2.68 -0.31
C ARG A 104 -13.56 -3.71 0.39
N TRP A 105 -13.03 -4.91 0.63
CA TRP A 105 -13.80 -5.99 1.27
C TRP A 105 -13.97 -5.76 2.77
N ILE A 106 -12.95 -5.24 3.44
CA ILE A 106 -13.01 -4.92 4.87
C ILE A 106 -14.07 -3.84 5.15
N GLN A 107 -14.14 -2.79 4.33
CA GLN A 107 -15.18 -1.76 4.42
C GLN A 107 -16.56 -2.31 4.10
N SER A 108 -16.68 -3.21 3.11
CA SER A 108 -17.96 -3.85 2.82
C SER A 108 -18.49 -4.71 3.98
N ALA A 109 -17.61 -5.14 4.89
CA ALA A 109 -17.97 -5.81 6.14
C ALA A 109 -18.27 -4.84 7.30
N GLY A 110 -18.37 -3.53 7.03
CA GLY A 110 -18.66 -2.49 8.03
C GLY A 110 -17.46 -2.03 8.85
N ILE A 111 -16.24 -2.46 8.51
CA ILE A 111 -15.03 -2.11 9.26
C ILE A 111 -14.35 -0.90 8.59
N PRO A 112 -14.26 0.27 9.27
CA PRO A 112 -13.56 1.42 8.72
C PRO A 112 -12.07 1.13 8.56
N THR A 113 -11.48 1.69 7.49
CA THR A 113 -10.06 1.48 7.16
C THR A 113 -9.29 2.78 7.07
N VAL A 114 -8.05 2.80 7.56
CA VAL A 114 -7.13 3.93 7.44
C VAL A 114 -5.90 3.51 6.64
N GLY A 115 -5.60 4.25 5.56
CA GLY A 115 -4.37 4.07 4.79
C GLY A 115 -3.30 5.07 5.22
N ILE A 116 -2.08 4.60 5.47
CA ILE A 116 -0.95 5.46 5.86
C ILE A 116 0.15 5.34 4.80
N LEU A 117 0.52 6.48 4.25
CA LEU A 117 1.70 6.67 3.41
C LEU A 117 2.64 7.63 4.14
N HIS A 118 3.95 7.38 4.10
CA HIS A 118 4.94 8.13 4.89
C HIS A 118 5.60 9.28 4.12
N SER A 119 4.96 9.73 3.03
CA SER A 119 5.49 10.78 2.17
C SER A 119 4.38 11.70 1.70
N ASN A 120 4.70 12.98 1.59
CA ASN A 120 3.81 14.04 1.12
C ASN A 120 4.36 14.60 -0.20
N ASP A 121 4.30 13.79 -1.25
CA ASP A 121 4.74 14.14 -2.60
C ASP A 121 3.67 13.76 -3.63
N ALA A 122 3.80 14.30 -4.84
CA ALA A 122 2.83 14.11 -5.91
C ALA A 122 2.60 12.63 -6.26
N PHE A 123 3.60 11.77 -6.11
CA PHE A 123 3.45 10.34 -6.39
C PHE A 123 2.53 9.69 -5.36
N HIS A 124 2.73 9.94 -4.06
CA HIS A 124 1.90 9.35 -3.01
C HIS A 124 0.47 9.89 -3.02
N HIS A 125 0.28 11.18 -3.36
CA HIS A 125 -1.06 11.73 -3.61
C HIS A 125 -1.77 11.00 -4.76
N GLY A 126 -1.08 10.78 -5.88
CA GLY A 126 -1.64 10.01 -7.00
C GLY A 126 -2.00 8.57 -6.64
N VAL A 127 -1.22 7.92 -5.76
CA VAL A 127 -1.56 6.60 -5.21
C VAL A 127 -2.87 6.67 -4.42
N VAL A 128 -3.02 7.63 -3.49
CA VAL A 128 -4.25 7.80 -2.69
C VAL A 128 -5.46 8.01 -3.59
N ASP A 129 -5.36 8.91 -4.56
CA ASP A 129 -6.45 9.20 -5.51
C ASP A 129 -6.83 7.96 -6.31
N GLY A 130 -5.84 7.21 -6.80
CA GLY A 130 -6.06 5.95 -7.50
C GLY A 130 -6.82 4.92 -6.65
N PHE A 131 -6.46 4.76 -5.37
CA PHE A 131 -7.14 3.83 -4.46
C PHE A 131 -8.57 4.28 -4.11
N ARG A 132 -8.76 5.57 -3.81
CA ARG A 132 -10.08 6.14 -3.50
C ARG A 132 -11.05 5.95 -4.66
N TRP A 133 -10.61 6.29 -5.87
CA TRP A 133 -11.43 6.18 -7.07
C TRP A 133 -11.65 4.72 -7.49
N ALA A 134 -10.57 3.95 -7.71
CA ALA A 134 -10.66 2.63 -8.36
C ALA A 134 -11.15 1.51 -7.44
N LEU A 135 -10.93 1.61 -6.12
CA LEU A 135 -11.20 0.51 -5.19
C LEU A 135 -12.29 0.81 -4.17
N LEU A 136 -12.43 2.07 -3.74
CA LEU A 136 -13.41 2.46 -2.73
C LEU A 136 -14.63 3.18 -3.31
N GLY A 137 -14.57 3.61 -4.57
CA GLY A 137 -15.67 4.33 -5.23
C GLY A 137 -15.95 5.71 -4.61
N THR A 138 -14.99 6.29 -3.90
CA THR A 138 -15.11 7.58 -3.22
C THR A 138 -14.42 8.68 -4.05
N ASP A 139 -15.20 9.68 -4.49
CA ASP A 139 -14.81 10.89 -5.24
C ASP A 139 -14.14 10.72 -6.62
N THR A 140 -14.36 11.75 -7.45
CA THR A 140 -14.25 11.74 -8.91
C THR A 140 -12.83 11.85 -9.42
N LEU A 141 -12.49 10.98 -10.38
CA LEU A 141 -11.39 11.16 -11.33
C LEU A 141 -11.19 12.65 -11.66
N SER A 142 -9.99 13.19 -11.46
CA SER A 142 -9.68 14.56 -11.87
C SER A 142 -9.70 14.64 -13.40
N LEU A 143 -10.87 14.93 -13.96
CA LEU A 143 -11.08 15.14 -15.39
C LEU A 143 -10.06 16.12 -15.98
N PRO A 144 -9.72 17.25 -15.32
CA PRO A 144 -8.67 18.14 -15.81
C PRO A 144 -7.30 17.45 -15.93
N MET A 145 -6.91 16.64 -14.93
CA MET A 145 -5.63 15.94 -14.96
C MET A 145 -5.62 14.87 -16.05
N LEU A 146 -6.68 14.06 -16.16
CA LEU A 146 -6.81 13.05 -17.21
C LEU A 146 -6.72 13.70 -18.60
N LEU A 147 -7.54 14.73 -18.86
CA LEU A 147 -7.56 15.41 -20.16
C LEU A 147 -6.20 16.02 -20.49
N THR A 148 -5.54 16.65 -19.52
CA THR A 148 -4.20 17.24 -19.73
C THR A 148 -3.20 16.17 -20.14
N SER A 149 -3.13 15.05 -19.40
CA SER A 149 -2.23 13.94 -19.73
C SER A 149 -2.56 13.30 -21.07
N THR A 150 -3.85 13.10 -21.39
CA THR A 150 -4.30 12.54 -22.67
C THR A 150 -3.93 13.46 -23.84
N ILE A 151 -4.17 14.77 -23.71
CA ILE A 151 -3.82 15.77 -24.75
C ILE A 151 -2.30 15.78 -24.97
N VAL A 152 -1.51 15.85 -23.91
CA VAL A 152 -0.05 15.83 -24.01
C VAL A 152 0.44 14.55 -24.68
N ALA A 153 -0.10 13.39 -24.31
CA ALA A 153 0.24 12.11 -24.94
C ALA A 153 -0.12 12.09 -26.44
N ILE A 154 -1.29 12.59 -26.83
CA ILE A 154 -1.71 12.70 -28.24
C ILE A 154 -0.77 13.64 -29.00
N VAL A 155 -0.43 14.80 -28.44
CA VAL A 155 0.49 15.76 -29.08
C VAL A 155 1.86 15.13 -29.31
N TRP A 156 2.41 14.43 -28.31
CA TRP A 156 3.68 13.72 -28.46
C TRP A 156 3.60 12.59 -29.49
N PHE A 157 2.53 11.81 -29.47
CA PHE A 157 2.30 10.71 -30.42
C PHE A 157 2.21 11.23 -31.86
N VAL A 158 1.39 12.24 -32.11
CA VAL A 158 1.19 12.84 -33.43
C VAL A 158 2.49 13.49 -33.93
N SER A 159 3.19 14.23 -33.06
CA SER A 159 4.48 14.84 -33.40
C SER A 159 5.52 13.78 -33.77
N GLY A 160 5.62 12.71 -32.98
CA GLY A 160 6.49 11.57 -33.25
C GLY A 160 6.15 10.86 -34.57
N ALA A 161 4.86 10.66 -34.86
CA ALA A 161 4.40 10.06 -36.11
C ALA A 161 4.75 10.91 -37.34
N PHE A 162 4.58 12.24 -37.26
CA PHE A 162 4.98 13.15 -38.34
C PHE A 162 6.50 13.19 -38.52
N TYR A 163 7.27 13.23 -37.43
CA TYR A 163 8.72 13.16 -37.47
C TYR A 163 9.20 11.85 -38.12
N PHE A 164 8.64 10.72 -37.71
CA PHE A 164 8.94 9.41 -38.29
C PHE A 164 8.67 9.37 -39.80
N ARG A 165 7.48 9.81 -40.23
CA ARG A 165 7.10 9.86 -41.65
C ARG A 165 8.01 10.77 -42.48
N ARG A 166 8.55 11.84 -41.88
CA ARG A 166 9.55 12.70 -42.53
C ARG A 166 10.89 11.98 -42.66
N MET A 167 11.33 11.31 -41.61
CA MET A 167 12.58 10.54 -41.60
C MET A 167 12.56 9.35 -42.56
N GLU A 168 11.42 8.66 -42.67
CA GLU A 168 11.23 7.53 -43.60
C GLU A 168 11.61 7.90 -45.04
N LYS A 169 11.23 9.10 -45.50
CA LYS A 169 11.60 9.58 -46.83
C LYS A 169 13.11 9.70 -47.01
N THR A 170 13.82 10.19 -45.99
CA THR A 170 15.28 10.35 -46.04
C THR A 170 16.00 9.00 -46.00
N PHE A 171 15.48 8.03 -45.26
CA PHE A 171 16.05 6.68 -45.23
C PHE A 171 15.77 5.89 -46.50
N ALA A 172 14.58 6.02 -47.08
CA ALA A 172 14.22 5.36 -48.33
C ALA A 172 15.08 5.83 -49.51
N ASP A 173 15.60 7.06 -49.47
CA ASP A 173 16.48 7.61 -50.50
C ASP A 173 17.97 7.19 -50.35
N VAL A 174 18.33 6.46 -49.28
CA VAL A 174 19.73 6.08 -48.96
C VAL A 174 20.01 4.58 -49.20
N VAL A 175 19.00 3.78 -49.55
CA VAL A 175 19.14 2.34 -49.87
C VAL A 175 18.86 2.07 -51.35
#